data_AF-A0A7S1C3N6-F1
#
_entry.id   AF-A0A7S1C3N6-F1
#
_cell.length_a   1.000
_cell.length_b   1.000
_cell.length_c   1.000
_cell.angle_alpha   90.00
_cell.angle_beta   90.00
_cell.angle_gamma   90.00
#
_symmetry.space_group_name_H-M   'P 1'
#
loop_
_entity.id
_entity.type
_entity.pdbx_description
1 polymer ?
#
loop_
_entity_poly.entity_id
_entity_poly.type
_entity_poly.pdbx_seq_one_letter_code
_entity_poly.pdbx_strand_id
1 'polypeptide(L)'
;EGARGFGVLPLDMFQPDDEKQMNRLYAALYRWPDTVLHYLTNFVFPAVMHHQELKLMASGCDLGGDMLFDTRVGFSGTPSDLLPRSLQPCMMEPGSDAKMVRLLADPQYVSYTTVGTDWSVEGLLDWVANHEPPFHALIDRGALVTGMTNAAVARALLDRGLKKMKACVYLDEKDQKVVLVRGSKRPVHLSECGVPLAQRFSFYDQVHTVGMDIKQTLDATAAVTLGKDMTLRDYAQACWRMRGLGIGQRVHLFIVGELDKLIRDVSQSGVVPVDVLAWLITNSMRSEKLQFMQLCMQNVTDVWRKVAFNDILTSRA
;
A
#
# COMPACT_ATOMS: atom_id res chain seq x y z
N GLU A 1 -22.43 35.41 10.06
CA GLU A 1 -22.91 34.95 11.38
C GLU A 1 -21.75 34.99 12.37
N GLY A 2 -22.01 35.48 13.58
CA GLY A 2 -21.00 36.07 14.47
C GLY A 2 -19.91 35.11 14.95
N ALA A 3 -18.65 35.51 14.77
CA ALA A 3 -17.52 34.93 15.46
C ALA A 3 -17.70 35.15 16.97
N ARG A 4 -18.26 34.16 17.67
CA ARG A 4 -18.11 34.05 19.12
C ARG A 4 -16.62 33.82 19.36
N GLY A 5 -15.89 34.90 19.68
CA GLY A 5 -14.53 34.79 20.16
C GLY A 5 -14.47 33.79 21.31
N PHE A 6 -13.36 33.07 21.46
CA PHE A 6 -13.19 32.00 22.45
C PHE A 6 -13.34 32.47 23.92
N GLY A 7 -13.66 33.74 24.17
CA GLY A 7 -13.86 34.29 25.51
C GLY A 7 -12.56 34.31 26.33
N VAL A 8 -11.43 34.44 25.63
CA VAL A 8 -10.10 34.59 26.22
C VAL A 8 -9.98 36.03 26.72
N LEU A 9 -9.67 36.18 28.00
CA LEU A 9 -9.49 37.49 28.61
C LEU A 9 -8.18 38.12 28.13
N PRO A 10 -8.12 39.47 28.06
CA PRO A 10 -6.86 40.21 27.97
C PRO A 10 -5.82 39.70 28.98
N LEU A 11 -4.54 39.76 28.59
CA LEU A 11 -3.43 39.15 29.34
C LEU A 11 -3.31 39.69 30.78
N ASP A 12 -3.66 40.95 31.00
CA ASP A 12 -3.68 41.61 32.31
C ASP A 12 -4.76 41.08 33.25
N MET A 13 -5.80 40.43 32.72
CA MET A 13 -6.89 39.81 33.48
C MET A 13 -6.86 38.27 33.41
N PHE A 14 -5.92 37.69 32.66
CA PHE A 14 -5.81 36.25 32.49
C PHE A 14 -5.12 35.61 33.69
N GLN A 15 -5.75 34.59 34.26
CA GLN A 15 -5.21 33.81 35.39
C GLN A 15 -4.83 32.41 34.92
N PRO A 16 -3.52 32.08 34.81
CA PRO A 16 -3.06 30.76 34.36
C PRO A 16 -3.49 29.61 35.27
N ASP A 17 -3.71 29.87 36.56
CA ASP A 17 -4.16 28.87 37.53
C ASP A 17 -5.68 28.60 37.46
N ASP A 18 -6.44 29.42 36.71
CA ASP A 18 -7.87 29.21 36.48
C ASP A 18 -8.09 28.25 35.31
N GLU A 19 -8.51 27.03 35.63
CA GLU A 19 -8.76 25.95 34.66
C GLU A 19 -9.75 26.35 33.56
N LYS A 20 -10.78 27.16 33.86
CA LYS A 20 -11.76 27.59 32.85
C LYS A 20 -11.15 28.57 31.87
N GLN A 21 -10.29 29.47 32.34
CA GLN A 21 -9.59 30.42 31.49
C GLN A 21 -8.56 29.71 30.60
N MET A 22 -7.78 28.79 31.19
CA MET A 22 -6.84 27.95 30.45
C MET A 22 -7.50 27.10 29.38
N ASN A 23 -8.65 26.49 29.67
CA ASN A 23 -9.39 25.69 28.70
C ASN A 23 -9.88 26.53 27.50
N ARG A 24 -10.29 27.78 27.73
CA ARG A 24 -10.67 28.71 26.64
C ARG A 24 -9.48 29.11 25.79
N LEU A 25 -8.35 29.41 26.42
CA LEU A 25 -7.10 29.72 25.72
C LEU A 25 -6.63 28.52 24.89
N TYR A 26 -6.66 27.32 25.47
CA TYR A 26 -6.33 26.08 24.77
C TYR A 26 -7.23 25.88 23.56
N ALA A 27 -8.55 25.97 23.71
CA ALA A 27 -9.49 25.82 22.59
C ALA A 27 -9.25 26.84 21.46
N ALA A 28 -8.76 28.03 21.79
CA ALA A 28 -8.40 29.05 20.80
C ALA A 28 -7.09 28.74 20.06
N LEU A 29 -6.09 28.17 20.74
CA LEU A 29 -4.72 28.06 20.23
C LEU A 29 -4.29 26.65 19.81
N TYR A 30 -4.96 25.58 20.26
CA TYR A 30 -4.44 24.21 20.09
C TYR A 30 -4.32 23.74 18.64
N ARG A 31 -5.05 24.36 17.70
CA ARG A 31 -4.94 24.10 16.25
C ARG A 31 -4.08 25.12 15.52
N TRP A 32 -3.56 26.13 16.21
CA TRP A 32 -2.78 27.18 15.59
C TRP A 32 -1.34 26.70 15.37
N PRO A 33 -0.85 26.62 14.12
CA PRO A 33 0.42 25.96 13.82
C PRO A 33 1.62 26.50 14.59
N ASP A 34 1.71 27.82 14.77
CA ASP A 34 2.86 28.43 15.45
C ASP A 34 2.87 28.14 16.96
N THR A 35 1.69 28.07 17.60
CA THR A 35 1.59 27.66 19.01
C THR A 35 1.99 26.20 19.16
N VAL A 36 1.50 25.33 18.27
CA VAL A 36 1.88 23.91 18.26
C VAL A 36 3.38 23.76 18.05
N LEU A 37 3.97 24.47 17.09
CA LEU A 37 5.40 24.43 16.81
C LEU A 37 6.22 24.93 17.99
N HIS A 38 5.83 26.04 18.62
CA HIS A 38 6.51 26.57 19.80
C HIS A 38 6.46 25.58 20.97
N TYR A 39 5.28 25.00 21.25
CA TYR A 39 5.11 24.02 22.31
C TYR A 39 5.96 22.76 22.06
N LEU A 40 5.93 22.24 20.84
CA LEU A 40 6.75 21.09 20.45
C LEU A 40 8.24 21.39 20.59
N THR A 41 8.72 22.53 20.07
CA THR A 41 10.15 22.85 20.01
C THR A 41 10.76 23.17 21.38
N ASN A 42 10.02 23.83 22.26
CA ASN A 42 10.57 24.34 23.53
C ASN A 42 10.26 23.45 24.73
N PHE A 43 9.22 22.62 24.67
CA PHE A 43 8.78 21.81 25.81
C PHE A 43 8.84 20.32 25.52
N VAL A 44 8.22 19.87 24.41
CA VAL A 44 8.13 18.43 24.11
C VAL A 44 9.46 17.87 23.61
N PHE A 45 10.02 18.44 22.54
CA PHE A 45 11.25 17.93 21.92
C PHE A 45 12.45 17.92 22.85
N PRO A 46 12.71 18.94 23.69
CA PRO A 46 13.82 18.86 24.64
C PRO A 46 13.66 17.73 25.66
N ALA A 47 12.42 17.39 26.03
CA ALA A 47 12.12 16.33 26.99
C ALA A 47 12.13 14.92 26.38
N VAL A 48 11.79 14.76 25.09
CA VAL A 48 11.64 13.43 24.46
C VAL A 48 12.63 13.15 23.32
N MET A 49 13.24 14.19 22.75
CA MET A 49 14.23 14.11 21.68
C MET A 49 15.64 14.37 22.23
N HIS A 50 16.01 13.72 23.33
CA HIS A 50 17.40 13.71 23.76
C HIS A 50 18.28 13.19 22.62
N HIS A 51 19.07 14.11 22.08
CA HIS A 51 19.99 13.87 20.98
C HIS A 51 21.38 13.65 21.57
N GLN A 52 21.99 12.53 21.18
CA GLN A 52 23.41 12.28 21.33
C GLN A 52 24.03 12.59 19.96
N GLU A 53 25.18 13.27 19.95
CA GLU A 53 25.92 13.54 18.70
C GLU A 53 26.33 12.25 17.99
N LEU A 54 26.56 11.19 18.76
CA LEU A 54 26.86 9.84 18.28
C LEU A 54 25.78 8.89 18.77
N LYS A 55 25.10 8.22 17.84
CA LYS A 55 24.10 7.17 18.13
C LYS A 55 24.50 5.88 17.42
N LEU A 56 24.54 4.79 18.17
CA LEU A 56 24.50 3.46 17.59
C LEU A 56 23.08 3.26 17.04
N MET A 57 22.95 3.24 15.72
CA MET A 57 21.70 2.92 15.04
C MET A 57 21.81 1.54 14.43
N ALA A 58 20.73 0.78 14.47
CA ALA A 58 20.60 -0.47 13.74
C ALA A 58 19.73 -0.27 12.48
N SER A 59 19.96 -1.08 11.46
CA SER A 59 19.20 -1.10 10.22
C SER A 59 18.78 -2.51 9.86
N GLY A 60 17.77 -2.67 8.98
CA GLY A 60 17.39 -3.98 8.47
C GLY A 60 18.54 -4.70 7.74
N CYS A 61 19.51 -3.95 7.20
CA CYS A 61 20.72 -4.54 6.61
C CYS A 61 21.58 -5.25 7.65
N ASP A 62 21.53 -4.86 8.91
CA ASP A 62 22.33 -5.51 9.97
C ASP A 62 21.80 -6.93 10.27
N LEU A 63 20.50 -7.17 10.05
CA LEU A 63 19.90 -8.51 10.17
C LEU A 63 20.31 -9.43 9.02
N GLY A 64 20.42 -8.87 7.82
CA GLY A 64 20.86 -9.61 6.63
C GLY A 64 22.38 -9.68 6.48
N GLY A 65 23.10 -8.80 7.18
CA GLY A 65 24.55 -8.73 7.20
C GLY A 65 25.19 -9.67 8.21
N ASP A 66 26.49 -9.82 8.08
CA ASP A 66 27.37 -10.67 8.89
C ASP A 66 27.89 -9.99 10.16
N MET A 67 27.35 -8.81 10.52
CA MET A 67 27.73 -8.11 11.75
C MET A 67 27.09 -8.74 12.99
N LEU A 68 25.81 -9.13 12.92
CA LEU A 68 25.05 -9.63 14.07
C LEU A 68 24.94 -11.16 14.12
N PHE A 69 24.88 -11.81 12.96
CA PHE A 69 24.65 -13.25 12.85
C PHE A 69 25.65 -13.86 11.89
N ASP A 70 26.28 -14.98 12.24
CA ASP A 70 27.23 -15.68 11.37
C ASP A 70 26.55 -16.45 10.22
N THR A 71 25.43 -17.11 10.51
CA THR A 71 24.66 -17.92 9.54
C THR A 71 23.30 -17.29 9.30
N ARG A 72 22.95 -17.09 8.03
CA ARG A 72 21.72 -16.40 7.60
C ARG A 72 21.11 -17.19 6.45
N VAL A 73 19.84 -17.53 6.57
CA VAL A 73 19.06 -18.20 5.51
C VAL A 73 17.76 -17.45 5.36
N GLY A 74 17.44 -17.04 4.14
CA GLY A 74 16.24 -16.29 3.82
C GLY A 74 15.53 -16.86 2.61
N PHE A 75 14.21 -16.74 2.62
CA PHE A 75 13.37 -17.01 1.45
C PHE A 75 12.55 -15.75 1.16
N SER A 76 12.42 -15.40 -0.12
CA SER A 76 11.59 -14.30 -0.57
C SER A 76 10.74 -14.76 -1.74
N GLY A 77 9.42 -14.52 -1.65
CA GLY A 77 8.51 -14.69 -2.80
C GLY A 77 8.65 -13.58 -3.85
N THR A 78 9.43 -12.54 -3.56
CA THR A 78 9.78 -11.47 -4.49
C THR A 78 11.27 -11.16 -4.35
N PRO A 79 12.13 -12.04 -4.85
CA PRO A 79 13.57 -11.91 -4.70
C PRO A 79 14.10 -10.63 -5.36
N SER A 80 15.25 -10.15 -4.88
CA SER A 80 15.93 -8.96 -5.36
C SER A 80 17.38 -9.01 -4.88
N ASP A 81 18.30 -8.47 -5.66
CA ASP A 81 19.70 -8.29 -5.24
C ASP A 81 19.91 -7.04 -4.37
N LEU A 82 18.86 -6.31 -4.00
CA LEU A 82 18.91 -5.26 -2.97
C LEU A 82 19.06 -5.86 -1.56
N LEU A 83 20.16 -6.57 -1.35
CA LEU A 83 20.53 -7.28 -0.13
C LEU A 83 21.94 -6.86 0.31
N PRO A 84 22.27 -6.98 1.61
CA PRO A 84 23.64 -6.83 2.07
C PRO A 84 24.61 -7.70 1.26
N ARG A 85 25.81 -7.20 0.99
CA ARG A 85 26.79 -7.92 0.14
C ARG A 85 27.09 -9.34 0.63
N SER A 86 27.08 -9.56 1.94
CA SER A 86 27.33 -10.86 2.57
C SER A 86 26.15 -11.85 2.50
N LEU A 87 25.02 -11.44 1.93
CA LEU A 87 23.85 -12.27 1.66
C LEU A 87 23.61 -12.49 0.15
N GLN A 88 24.41 -11.85 -0.70
CA GLN A 88 24.35 -12.01 -2.15
C GLN A 88 25.13 -13.26 -2.62
N PRO A 89 24.79 -13.83 -3.78
CA PRO A 89 23.68 -13.45 -4.67
C PRO A 89 22.32 -13.98 -4.17
N CYS A 90 21.23 -13.29 -4.54
CA CYS A 90 19.90 -13.85 -4.35
C CYS A 90 19.67 -14.99 -5.35
N MET A 91 19.39 -16.20 -4.86
CA MET A 91 19.09 -17.33 -5.73
C MET A 91 17.65 -17.26 -6.26
N MET A 92 17.52 -17.02 -7.56
CA MET A 92 16.24 -16.94 -8.26
C MET A 92 15.82 -18.31 -8.78
N GLU A 93 14.52 -18.62 -8.72
CA GLU A 93 13.96 -19.78 -9.41
C GLU A 93 13.94 -19.54 -10.94
N PRO A 94 14.58 -20.40 -11.75
CA PRO A 94 14.62 -20.21 -13.20
C PRO A 94 13.22 -20.21 -13.83
N GLY A 95 12.93 -19.20 -14.66
CA GLY A 95 11.71 -19.11 -15.45
C GLY A 95 10.50 -18.50 -14.75
N SER A 96 10.56 -18.24 -13.44
CA SER A 96 9.42 -17.66 -12.69
C SER A 96 9.05 -16.25 -13.16
N ASP A 97 10.03 -15.38 -13.37
CA ASP A 97 9.78 -14.03 -13.92
C ASP A 97 9.30 -14.08 -15.37
N ALA A 98 9.85 -14.99 -16.19
CA ALA A 98 9.43 -15.15 -17.58
C ALA A 98 7.97 -15.62 -17.67
N LYS A 99 7.54 -16.53 -16.77
CA LYS A 99 6.14 -16.96 -16.67
C LYS A 99 5.23 -15.79 -16.27
N MET A 100 5.67 -14.97 -15.32
CA MET A 100 4.92 -13.79 -14.89
C MET A 100 4.70 -12.82 -16.04
N VAL A 101 5.78 -12.40 -16.70
CA VAL A 101 5.74 -11.48 -17.84
C VAL A 101 4.88 -12.04 -18.97
N ARG A 102 5.03 -13.32 -19.30
CA ARG A 102 4.25 -13.97 -20.37
C ARG A 102 2.75 -13.91 -20.10
N LEU A 103 2.30 -14.21 -18.87
CA LEU A 103 0.87 -14.18 -18.54
C LEU A 103 0.32 -12.76 -18.50
N LEU A 104 1.08 -11.81 -17.93
CA LEU A 104 0.63 -10.43 -17.79
C LEU A 104 0.67 -9.65 -19.11
N ALA A 105 1.48 -10.08 -20.07
CA ALA A 105 1.58 -9.48 -21.40
C ALA A 105 0.50 -9.98 -22.38
N ASP A 106 -0.18 -11.08 -22.06
CA ASP A 106 -1.06 -11.79 -22.98
C ASP A 106 -2.50 -11.22 -22.91
N PRO A 107 -3.03 -10.65 -24.01
CA PRO A 107 -4.39 -10.12 -24.07
C PRO A 107 -5.49 -11.16 -23.80
N GLN A 108 -5.19 -12.45 -23.85
CA GLN A 108 -6.12 -13.51 -23.47
C GLN A 108 -6.44 -13.49 -21.96
N TYR A 109 -5.49 -13.08 -21.13
CA TYR A 109 -5.63 -13.07 -19.67
C TYR A 109 -5.74 -11.65 -19.09
N VAL A 110 -5.22 -10.65 -19.81
CA VAL A 110 -5.22 -9.26 -19.39
C VAL A 110 -5.92 -8.38 -20.42
N SER A 111 -7.13 -7.94 -20.09
CA SER A 111 -7.87 -6.90 -20.83
C SER A 111 -7.71 -5.54 -20.13
N TYR A 112 -8.20 -4.47 -20.75
CA TYR A 112 -8.10 -3.13 -20.17
C TYR A 112 -9.24 -2.22 -20.61
N THR A 113 -9.43 -1.15 -19.86
CA THR A 113 -10.23 0.02 -20.23
C THR A 113 -9.45 1.27 -19.85
N THR A 114 -9.28 2.17 -20.81
CA THR A 114 -8.73 3.50 -20.57
C THR A 114 -9.89 4.48 -20.38
N VAL A 115 -9.85 5.25 -19.30
CA VAL A 115 -10.81 6.32 -19.04
C VAL A 115 -10.17 7.69 -19.23
N GLY A 116 -11.00 8.71 -19.46
CA GLY A 116 -10.55 10.09 -19.56
C GLY A 116 -10.04 10.66 -18.24
N THR A 117 -9.65 11.92 -18.27
CA THR A 117 -9.21 12.69 -17.08
C THR A 117 -10.38 13.10 -16.18
N ASP A 118 -11.62 12.90 -16.64
CA ASP A 118 -12.88 13.19 -15.95
C ASP A 118 -13.39 12.01 -15.11
N TRP A 119 -12.55 11.00 -14.87
CA TRP A 119 -12.90 9.87 -14.00
C TRP A 119 -13.11 10.32 -12.55
N SER A 120 -13.94 9.57 -11.82
CA SER A 120 -14.17 9.77 -10.39
C SER A 120 -14.20 8.42 -9.66
N VAL A 121 -14.06 8.46 -8.33
CA VAL A 121 -14.18 7.25 -7.49
C VAL A 121 -15.56 6.64 -7.66
N GLU A 122 -16.60 7.46 -7.69
CA GLU A 122 -17.97 7.03 -7.94
C GLU A 122 -18.10 6.34 -9.30
N GLY A 123 -17.54 6.96 -10.35
CA GLY A 123 -17.56 6.39 -11.70
C GLY A 123 -16.80 5.07 -11.81
N LEU A 124 -15.67 4.93 -11.10
CA LEU A 124 -14.95 3.66 -11.00
C LEU A 124 -15.81 2.59 -10.32
N LEU A 125 -16.42 2.89 -9.18
CA LEU A 125 -17.28 1.93 -8.47
C LEU A 125 -18.52 1.56 -9.29
N ASP A 126 -19.12 2.50 -10.02
CA ASP A 126 -20.23 2.24 -10.93
C ASP A 126 -19.82 1.35 -12.10
N TRP A 127 -18.66 1.62 -12.70
CA TRP A 127 -18.09 0.82 -13.78
C TRP A 127 -17.81 -0.61 -13.31
N VAL A 128 -17.16 -0.79 -12.16
CA VAL A 128 -16.88 -2.12 -11.58
C VAL A 128 -18.19 -2.86 -11.29
N ALA A 129 -19.15 -2.20 -10.65
CA ALA A 129 -20.38 -2.84 -10.19
C ALA A 129 -21.31 -3.26 -11.34
N ASN A 130 -21.22 -2.59 -12.49
CA ASN A 130 -22.12 -2.80 -13.63
C ASN A 130 -21.44 -3.36 -14.88
N HIS A 131 -20.18 -3.77 -14.79
CA HIS A 131 -19.45 -4.36 -15.93
C HIS A 131 -20.10 -5.66 -16.42
N GLU A 132 -20.05 -5.89 -17.73
CA GLU A 132 -20.44 -7.16 -18.36
C GLU A 132 -19.30 -7.62 -19.30
N PRO A 133 -18.73 -8.82 -19.10
CA PRO A 133 -19.05 -9.81 -18.06
C PRO A 133 -18.78 -9.30 -16.62
N PRO A 134 -19.47 -9.82 -15.59
CA PRO A 134 -19.33 -9.33 -14.23
C PRO A 134 -17.93 -9.59 -13.64
N PHE A 135 -17.38 -8.58 -12.95
CA PHE A 135 -16.20 -8.77 -12.14
C PHE A 135 -16.50 -9.51 -10.83
N HIS A 136 -15.48 -10.17 -10.30
CA HIS A 136 -15.51 -10.94 -9.06
C HIS A 136 -14.63 -10.30 -7.98
N ALA A 137 -13.70 -9.44 -8.38
CA ALA A 137 -12.92 -8.66 -7.45
C ALA A 137 -12.57 -7.28 -7.99
N LEU A 138 -12.36 -6.33 -7.08
CA LEU A 138 -11.70 -5.06 -7.32
C LEU A 138 -10.42 -5.04 -6.49
N ILE A 139 -9.29 -4.86 -7.15
CA ILE A 139 -7.97 -4.79 -6.54
C ILE A 139 -7.45 -3.37 -6.75
N ASP A 140 -7.67 -2.53 -5.75
CA ASP A 140 -7.29 -1.12 -5.77
C ASP A 140 -5.81 -0.92 -5.41
N ARG A 141 -4.90 -1.54 -6.18
CA ARG A 141 -3.46 -1.39 -5.94
C ARG A 141 -2.95 0.02 -6.27
N GLY A 142 -3.64 0.72 -7.17
CA GLY A 142 -3.34 2.08 -7.61
C GLY A 142 -3.78 3.15 -6.61
N ALA A 143 -4.47 2.78 -5.52
CA ALA A 143 -5.04 3.68 -4.53
C ALA A 143 -5.96 4.74 -5.13
N LEU A 144 -6.78 4.34 -6.11
CA LEU A 144 -7.74 5.24 -6.74
C LEU A 144 -8.98 5.44 -5.86
N VAL A 145 -9.35 4.47 -5.03
CA VAL A 145 -10.51 4.54 -4.13
C VAL A 145 -10.12 5.24 -2.84
N THR A 146 -10.08 6.58 -2.89
CA THR A 146 -9.73 7.43 -1.73
C THR A 146 -10.98 7.92 -0.98
N GLY A 147 -10.80 8.30 0.29
CA GLY A 147 -11.88 8.89 1.09
C GLY A 147 -12.99 7.93 1.55
N MET A 148 -12.83 6.63 1.31
CA MET A 148 -13.80 5.60 1.72
C MET A 148 -13.11 4.53 2.57
N THR A 149 -13.80 4.06 3.61
CA THR A 149 -13.36 2.85 4.34
C THR A 149 -13.69 1.61 3.52
N ASN A 150 -12.97 0.51 3.74
CA ASN A 150 -13.25 -0.75 3.04
C ASN A 150 -14.70 -1.22 3.19
N ALA A 151 -15.29 -1.00 4.37
CA ALA A 151 -16.71 -1.26 4.62
C ALA A 151 -17.65 -0.36 3.80
N ALA A 152 -17.29 0.91 3.61
CA ALA A 152 -18.04 1.84 2.77
C ALA A 152 -17.95 1.46 1.29
N VAL A 153 -16.76 1.06 0.80
CA VAL A 153 -16.57 0.58 -0.58
C VAL A 153 -17.36 -0.70 -0.83
N ALA A 154 -17.26 -1.68 0.06
CA ALA A 154 -18.01 -2.94 -0.03
C ALA A 154 -19.53 -2.70 -0.09
N ARG A 155 -20.04 -1.75 0.71
CA ARG A 155 -21.46 -1.37 0.69
C ARG A 155 -21.82 -0.66 -0.61
N ALA A 156 -21.04 0.32 -1.02
CA ALA A 156 -21.28 1.08 -2.24
C ALA A 156 -21.30 0.18 -3.48
N LEU A 157 -20.37 -0.77 -3.61
CA LEU A 157 -20.32 -1.73 -4.72
C LEU A 157 -21.58 -2.61 -4.77
N LEU A 158 -22.05 -3.09 -3.61
CA LEU A 158 -23.30 -3.84 -3.54
C LEU A 158 -24.48 -2.95 -3.93
N ASP A 159 -24.60 -1.74 -3.39
CA ASP A 159 -25.75 -0.86 -3.63
C ASP A 159 -25.82 -0.35 -5.07
N ARG A 160 -24.68 -0.07 -5.72
CA ARG A 160 -24.58 0.42 -7.10
C ARG A 160 -24.86 -0.64 -8.17
N GLY A 161 -24.63 -1.92 -7.86
CA GLY A 161 -24.71 -2.99 -8.84
C GLY A 161 -24.38 -4.36 -8.27
N LEU A 162 -23.45 -5.08 -8.90
CA LEU A 162 -23.08 -6.45 -8.56
C LEU A 162 -24.30 -7.37 -8.43
N LYS A 163 -25.22 -7.30 -9.40
CA LYS A 163 -26.55 -7.96 -9.34
C LYS A 163 -26.48 -9.47 -9.08
N LYS A 164 -25.40 -10.12 -9.53
CA LYS A 164 -25.15 -11.57 -9.35
C LYS A 164 -24.47 -11.89 -8.00
N MET A 165 -23.98 -10.88 -7.27
CA MET A 165 -23.28 -11.04 -6.00
C MET A 165 -24.20 -10.70 -4.81
N LYS A 166 -24.20 -11.58 -3.81
CA LYS A 166 -24.95 -11.43 -2.56
C LYS A 166 -24.10 -10.86 -1.43
N ALA A 167 -22.78 -10.87 -1.56
CA ALA A 167 -21.89 -10.37 -0.54
C ALA A 167 -20.59 -9.82 -1.10
N CYS A 168 -19.96 -8.89 -0.37
CA CYS A 168 -18.64 -8.37 -0.65
C CYS A 168 -17.70 -8.69 0.51
N VAL A 169 -16.58 -9.34 0.21
CA VAL A 169 -15.50 -9.68 1.14
C VAL A 169 -14.48 -8.55 1.12
N TYR A 170 -14.00 -8.15 2.29
CA TYR A 170 -12.97 -7.12 2.44
C TYR A 170 -12.25 -7.31 3.78
N LEU A 171 -11.33 -6.40 4.09
CA LEU A 171 -10.61 -6.37 5.36
C LEU A 171 -11.05 -5.21 6.21
N ASP A 172 -11.40 -5.52 7.45
CA ASP A 172 -11.69 -4.50 8.43
C ASP A 172 -10.41 -3.84 8.96
N GLU A 173 -10.58 -2.89 9.86
CA GLU A 173 -9.50 -2.11 10.48
C GLU A 173 -8.57 -2.96 11.38
N LYS A 174 -8.87 -4.24 11.58
CA LYS A 174 -8.10 -5.20 12.38
C LYS A 174 -7.44 -6.29 11.51
N ASP A 175 -7.37 -6.07 10.20
CA ASP A 175 -6.86 -7.01 9.20
C ASP A 175 -7.63 -8.35 9.18
N GLN A 176 -8.88 -8.35 9.62
CA GLN A 176 -9.71 -9.55 9.63
C GLN A 176 -10.54 -9.65 8.36
N LYS A 177 -10.55 -10.86 7.76
CA LYS A 177 -11.37 -11.16 6.59
C LYS A 177 -12.84 -11.14 7.02
N VAL A 178 -13.55 -10.12 6.58
CA VAL A 178 -14.97 -9.95 6.87
C VAL A 178 -15.78 -9.92 5.58
N VAL A 179 -17.07 -10.19 5.69
CA VAL A 179 -18.00 -10.18 4.57
C VAL A 179 -19.21 -9.34 4.91
N LEU A 180 -19.54 -8.41 4.02
CA LEU A 180 -20.79 -7.66 4.06
C LEU A 180 -21.80 -8.35 3.14
N VAL A 181 -22.84 -8.92 3.72
CA VAL A 181 -23.97 -9.47 2.96
C VAL A 181 -24.90 -8.32 2.57
N ARG A 182 -25.39 -8.34 1.33
CA ARG A 182 -26.34 -7.37 0.79
C ARG A 182 -27.56 -7.25 1.71
N GLY A 183 -27.93 -6.02 2.06
CA GLY A 183 -29.03 -5.71 2.98
C GLY A 183 -28.70 -5.86 4.47
N SER A 184 -27.54 -6.44 4.82
CA SER A 184 -27.06 -6.46 6.22
C SER A 184 -26.44 -5.12 6.61
N LYS A 185 -26.65 -4.71 7.87
CA LYS A 185 -25.99 -3.53 8.44
C LYS A 185 -24.55 -3.82 8.88
N ARG A 186 -24.29 -5.04 9.37
CA ARG A 186 -23.00 -5.41 9.95
C ARG A 186 -22.31 -6.51 9.14
N PRO A 187 -20.98 -6.44 8.97
CA PRO A 187 -20.23 -7.52 8.40
C PRO A 187 -20.11 -8.70 9.39
N VAL A 188 -19.84 -9.89 8.88
CA VAL A 188 -19.53 -11.10 9.68
C VAL A 188 -18.18 -11.66 9.26
N HIS A 189 -17.58 -12.55 10.05
CA HIS A 189 -16.32 -13.19 9.67
C HIS A 189 -16.50 -14.04 8.40
N LEU A 190 -15.49 -14.03 7.53
CA LEU A 190 -15.52 -14.81 6.28
C LEU A 190 -15.68 -16.33 6.55
N SER A 191 -15.16 -16.83 7.67
CA SER A 191 -15.31 -18.22 8.12
C SER A 191 -16.75 -18.61 8.46
N GLU A 192 -17.58 -17.65 8.84
CA GLU A 192 -18.99 -17.84 9.21
C GLU A 192 -19.94 -17.55 8.04
N CYS A 193 -19.39 -17.20 6.87
CA CYS A 193 -20.17 -16.83 5.70
C CYS A 193 -20.76 -18.04 4.98
N GLY A 194 -22.09 -18.16 4.99
CA GLY A 194 -22.82 -19.18 4.23
C GLY A 194 -23.05 -18.86 2.74
N VAL A 195 -22.68 -17.66 2.25
CA VAL A 195 -22.89 -17.29 0.83
C VAL A 195 -21.95 -18.11 -0.05
N PRO A 196 -22.38 -18.77 -1.14
CA PRO A 196 -21.47 -19.52 -2.02
C PRO A 196 -20.38 -18.64 -2.65
N LEU A 197 -19.21 -19.21 -2.96
CA LEU A 197 -18.07 -18.48 -3.53
C LEU A 197 -18.43 -17.69 -4.80
N ALA A 198 -19.25 -18.28 -5.67
CA ALA A 198 -19.72 -17.68 -6.92
C ALA A 198 -20.66 -16.47 -6.74
N GLN A 199 -21.13 -16.22 -5.53
CA GLN A 199 -22.00 -15.08 -5.20
C GLN A 199 -21.29 -14.08 -4.29
N ARG A 200 -19.95 -14.15 -4.20
CA ARG A 200 -19.10 -13.23 -3.44
C ARG A 200 -18.30 -12.36 -4.40
N PHE A 201 -18.26 -11.08 -4.10
CA PHE A 201 -17.28 -10.14 -4.65
C PHE A 201 -16.15 -9.93 -3.63
N SER A 202 -14.93 -9.62 -4.07
CA SER A 202 -13.82 -9.31 -3.16
C SER A 202 -13.27 -7.92 -3.43
N PHE A 203 -13.13 -7.10 -2.40
CA PHE A 203 -12.45 -5.82 -2.47
C PHE A 203 -11.10 -5.91 -1.74
N TYR A 204 -10.03 -5.54 -2.45
CA TYR A 204 -8.69 -5.41 -1.90
C TYR A 204 -8.29 -3.94 -2.03
N ASP A 205 -8.01 -3.28 -0.91
CA ASP A 205 -7.43 -1.94 -0.91
C ASP A 205 -5.91 -2.00 -1.14
N GLN A 206 -5.27 -0.84 -1.24
CA GLN A 206 -3.83 -0.77 -1.49
C GLN A 206 -3.01 -1.49 -0.41
N VAL A 207 -3.31 -1.21 0.88
CA VAL A 207 -2.54 -1.72 2.03
C VAL A 207 -2.59 -3.25 2.09
N HIS A 208 -3.74 -3.85 1.80
CA HIS A 208 -3.98 -5.28 1.98
C HIS A 208 -3.95 -6.10 0.68
N THR A 209 -3.33 -5.58 -0.37
CA THR A 209 -2.98 -6.37 -1.56
C THR A 209 -1.90 -7.44 -1.32
N VAL A 210 -1.18 -7.38 -0.18
CA VAL A 210 -0.06 -8.29 0.16
C VAL A 210 -0.47 -9.25 1.29
N GLY A 211 0.02 -10.49 1.26
CA GLY A 211 -0.10 -11.43 2.39
C GLY A 211 -1.47 -12.12 2.58
N MET A 212 -2.48 -11.82 1.74
CA MET A 212 -3.86 -12.26 1.99
C MET A 212 -4.48 -13.12 0.90
N ASP A 213 -4.98 -14.30 1.29
CA ASP A 213 -5.65 -15.24 0.38
C ASP A 213 -7.18 -15.21 0.57
N ILE A 214 -7.89 -14.70 -0.43
CA ILE A 214 -9.36 -14.78 -0.54
C ILE A 214 -9.63 -15.59 -1.80
N LYS A 215 -10.25 -16.77 -1.63
CA LYS A 215 -10.53 -17.68 -2.74
C LYS A 215 -11.50 -17.02 -3.72
N GLN A 216 -11.28 -17.26 -5.02
CA GLN A 216 -12.14 -16.80 -6.11
C GLN A 216 -12.67 -18.01 -6.89
N THR A 217 -13.70 -17.84 -7.72
CA THR A 217 -14.16 -18.89 -8.65
C THR A 217 -13.12 -19.16 -9.74
N LEU A 218 -13.22 -20.32 -10.40
CA LEU A 218 -12.22 -20.77 -11.39
C LEU A 218 -12.14 -19.86 -12.63
N ASP A 219 -13.24 -19.20 -12.96
CA ASP A 219 -13.46 -18.32 -14.11
C ASP A 219 -13.52 -16.82 -13.70
N ALA A 220 -13.09 -16.51 -12.48
CA ALA A 220 -13.20 -15.16 -11.94
C ALA A 220 -12.34 -14.15 -12.71
N THR A 221 -12.91 -12.96 -12.95
CA THR A 221 -12.19 -11.79 -13.50
C THR A 221 -12.10 -10.69 -12.44
N ALA A 222 -10.92 -10.14 -12.24
CA ALA A 222 -10.70 -9.00 -11.34
C ALA A 222 -10.46 -7.69 -12.10
N ALA A 223 -11.10 -6.61 -11.65
CA ALA A 223 -10.69 -5.26 -12.01
C ALA A 223 -9.46 -4.86 -11.20
N VAL A 224 -8.41 -4.36 -11.86
CA VAL A 224 -7.16 -3.93 -11.21
C VAL A 224 -6.88 -2.48 -11.60
N THR A 225 -6.74 -1.62 -10.61
CA THR A 225 -6.35 -0.22 -10.82
C THR A 225 -4.82 -0.09 -10.89
N LEU A 226 -4.33 0.85 -11.69
CA LEU A 226 -2.92 1.23 -11.71
C LEU A 226 -2.71 2.60 -11.04
N GLY A 227 -1.52 2.81 -10.47
CA GLY A 227 -1.10 4.06 -9.84
C GLY A 227 0.29 4.46 -10.33
N LYS A 228 0.57 5.76 -10.39
CA LYS A 228 1.75 6.33 -11.08
C LYS A 228 3.10 5.80 -10.59
N ASP A 229 3.20 5.48 -9.29
CA ASP A 229 4.44 5.06 -8.64
C ASP A 229 4.54 3.52 -8.49
N MET A 230 3.61 2.77 -9.11
CA MET A 230 3.61 1.31 -9.05
C MET A 230 4.80 0.72 -9.80
N THR A 231 5.37 -0.33 -9.24
CA THR A 231 6.41 -1.18 -9.83
C THR A 231 5.83 -2.46 -10.43
N LEU A 232 6.62 -3.18 -11.24
CA LEU A 232 6.23 -4.52 -11.72
C LEU A 232 5.87 -5.46 -10.55
N ARG A 233 6.60 -5.36 -9.44
CA ARG A 233 6.37 -6.16 -8.23
C ARG A 233 4.97 -5.89 -7.66
N ASP A 234 4.59 -4.63 -7.52
CA ASP A 234 3.28 -4.23 -6.99
C ASP A 234 2.14 -4.74 -7.85
N TYR A 235 2.29 -4.57 -9.17
CA TYR A 235 1.31 -5.03 -10.16
C TYR A 235 1.18 -6.55 -10.14
N ALA A 236 2.29 -7.29 -10.19
CA ALA A 236 2.27 -8.73 -10.14
C ALA A 236 1.65 -9.27 -8.84
N GLN A 237 2.00 -8.71 -7.68
CA GLN A 237 1.42 -9.13 -6.40
C GLN A 237 -0.11 -8.92 -6.34
N ALA A 238 -0.58 -7.82 -6.93
CA ALA A 238 -2.01 -7.52 -7.09
C ALA A 238 -2.68 -8.54 -8.03
N CYS A 239 -2.17 -8.73 -9.25
CA CYS A 239 -2.72 -9.71 -10.20
C CYS A 239 -2.77 -11.13 -9.63
N TRP A 240 -1.77 -11.55 -8.85
CA TRP A 240 -1.74 -12.88 -8.22
C TRP A 240 -2.67 -13.04 -7.01
N ARG A 241 -3.52 -12.04 -6.68
CA ARG A 241 -4.74 -12.33 -5.89
C ARG A 241 -5.67 -13.27 -6.67
N MET A 242 -5.60 -13.22 -8.00
CA MET A 242 -6.20 -14.20 -8.89
C MET A 242 -5.26 -15.40 -9.02
N ARG A 243 -5.28 -16.30 -8.03
CA ARG A 243 -4.39 -17.48 -7.97
C ARG A 243 -4.51 -18.43 -9.16
N GLY A 244 -5.63 -18.38 -9.89
CA GLY A 244 -5.88 -19.15 -11.10
C GLY A 244 -5.63 -18.38 -12.41
N LEU A 245 -4.90 -17.25 -12.37
CA LEU A 245 -4.51 -16.49 -13.55
C LEU A 245 -3.71 -17.37 -14.52
N GLY A 246 -4.13 -17.40 -15.79
CA GLY A 246 -3.52 -18.28 -16.81
C GLY A 246 -4.14 -19.68 -16.91
N ILE A 247 -5.06 -20.06 -16.02
CA ILE A 247 -5.78 -21.34 -16.06
C ILE A 247 -7.26 -21.13 -16.37
N GLY A 248 -7.87 -20.11 -15.76
CA GLY A 248 -9.27 -19.74 -16.00
C GLY A 248 -9.60 -18.33 -15.53
N GLN A 249 -8.87 -17.81 -14.55
CA GLN A 249 -9.05 -16.45 -14.06
C GLN A 249 -8.35 -15.43 -14.95
N ARG A 250 -8.86 -14.21 -14.93
CA ARG A 250 -8.41 -13.09 -15.76
C ARG A 250 -8.29 -11.80 -14.96
N VAL A 251 -7.60 -10.83 -15.52
CA VAL A 251 -7.45 -9.47 -14.98
C VAL A 251 -7.92 -8.47 -16.03
N HIS A 252 -8.59 -7.42 -15.59
CA HIS A 252 -9.00 -6.29 -16.41
C HIS A 252 -8.45 -5.00 -15.80
N LEU A 253 -7.59 -4.30 -16.54
CA LEU A 253 -6.96 -3.08 -16.08
C LEU A 253 -7.89 -1.89 -16.21
N PHE A 254 -7.95 -1.08 -15.15
CA PHE A 254 -8.54 0.24 -15.19
C PHE A 254 -7.41 1.28 -15.27
N ILE A 255 -7.25 1.89 -16.45
CA ILE A 255 -6.16 2.82 -16.76
C ILE A 255 -6.73 4.23 -16.84
N VAL A 256 -6.31 5.10 -15.93
CA VAL A 256 -6.70 6.53 -15.98
C VAL A 256 -5.92 7.26 -17.06
N GLY A 257 -6.50 8.31 -17.65
CA GLY A 257 -5.94 8.98 -18.83
C GLY A 257 -4.55 9.57 -18.61
N GLU A 258 -4.23 10.00 -17.39
CA GLU A 258 -2.89 10.47 -17.03
C GLU A 258 -1.85 9.34 -17.10
N LEU A 259 -2.22 8.12 -16.72
CA LEU A 259 -1.34 6.96 -16.79
C LEU A 259 -1.17 6.45 -18.22
N ASP A 260 -2.23 6.51 -19.05
CA ASP A 260 -2.14 6.11 -20.46
C ASP A 260 -1.05 6.91 -21.20
N LYS A 261 -0.93 8.22 -20.91
CA LYS A 261 0.14 9.07 -21.43
C LYS A 261 1.53 8.59 -20.97
N LEU A 262 1.70 8.35 -19.67
CA LEU A 262 2.98 7.89 -19.11
C LEU A 262 3.41 6.51 -19.64
N ILE A 263 2.44 5.62 -19.88
CA ILE A 263 2.69 4.30 -20.48
C ILE A 263 3.18 4.47 -21.92
N ARG A 264 2.47 5.29 -22.72
CA ARG A 264 2.83 5.57 -24.12
C ARG A 264 4.16 6.29 -24.30
N ASP A 265 4.59 7.07 -23.31
CA ASP A 265 5.90 7.71 -23.32
C ASP A 265 7.04 6.70 -23.19
N VAL A 266 6.77 5.52 -22.61
CA VAL A 266 7.76 4.43 -22.45
C VAL A 266 7.66 3.41 -23.59
N SER A 267 6.46 3.00 -23.97
CA SER A 267 6.26 1.95 -24.99
C SER A 267 4.95 2.10 -25.76
N GLN A 268 5.00 1.76 -27.05
CA GLN A 268 3.87 1.81 -27.98
C GLN A 268 3.89 0.60 -28.92
N SER A 269 3.96 -0.60 -28.35
CA SER A 269 3.96 -1.86 -29.10
C SER A 269 2.63 -2.16 -29.82
N GLY A 270 1.56 -1.46 -29.45
CA GLY A 270 0.19 -1.73 -29.90
C GLY A 270 -0.52 -2.81 -29.08
N VAL A 271 0.18 -3.42 -28.12
CA VAL A 271 -0.37 -4.39 -27.17
C VAL A 271 -0.31 -3.77 -25.78
N VAL A 272 -1.41 -3.17 -25.34
CA VAL A 272 -1.43 -2.38 -24.08
C VAL A 272 -0.91 -3.14 -22.85
N PRO A 273 -1.21 -4.44 -22.63
CA PRO A 273 -0.60 -5.17 -21.52
C PRO A 273 0.94 -5.22 -21.57
N VAL A 274 1.55 -5.31 -22.77
CA VAL A 274 3.00 -5.22 -22.97
C VAL A 274 3.51 -3.82 -22.64
N ASP A 275 2.80 -2.79 -23.11
CA ASP A 275 3.18 -1.39 -22.87
C ASP A 275 3.15 -1.05 -21.37
N VAL A 276 2.10 -1.51 -20.67
CA VAL A 276 1.98 -1.40 -19.20
C VAL A 276 3.15 -2.08 -18.50
N LEU A 277 3.54 -3.29 -18.92
CA LEU A 277 4.69 -3.99 -18.32
C LEU A 277 6.00 -3.25 -18.54
N ALA A 278 6.25 -2.72 -19.74
CA ALA A 278 7.45 -1.93 -20.03
C ALA A 278 7.53 -0.68 -19.14
N TRP A 279 6.41 0.01 -18.96
CA TRP A 279 6.30 1.14 -18.06
C TRP A 279 6.56 0.76 -16.58
N LEU A 280 5.95 -0.32 -16.10
CA LEU A 280 6.14 -0.82 -14.73
C LEU A 280 7.58 -1.28 -14.45
N ILE A 281 8.25 -1.90 -15.43
CA ILE A 281 9.67 -2.26 -15.34
C ILE A 281 10.54 -1.01 -15.24
N THR A 282 10.24 0.01 -16.04
CA THR A 282 10.95 1.29 -15.99
C THR A 282 10.81 1.96 -14.63
N ASN A 283 9.63 1.88 -14.01
CA ASN A 283 9.40 2.33 -12.64
C ASN A 283 10.18 1.50 -11.61
N SER A 284 10.20 0.18 -11.74
CA SER A 284 11.04 -0.69 -10.90
C SER A 284 12.50 -0.25 -10.94
N MET A 285 13.07 -0.04 -12.14
CA MET A 285 14.46 0.40 -12.30
C MET A 285 14.74 1.74 -11.61
N ARG A 286 13.82 2.71 -11.71
CA ARG A 286 13.94 4.02 -11.04
C ARG A 286 13.94 3.87 -9.52
N SER A 287 13.02 3.07 -8.98
CA SER A 287 12.90 2.81 -7.55
C SER A 287 14.12 2.06 -7.01
N GLU A 288 14.53 0.99 -7.69
CA GLU A 288 15.67 0.16 -7.30
C GLU A 288 16.99 0.93 -7.36
N LYS A 289 17.16 1.88 -8.30
CA LYS A 289 18.34 2.74 -8.35
C LYS A 289 18.53 3.54 -7.06
N LEU A 290 17.45 4.14 -6.53
CA LEU A 290 17.53 4.91 -5.29
C LEU A 290 17.85 4.00 -4.08
N GLN A 291 17.18 2.85 -4.00
CA GLN A 291 17.41 1.87 -2.95
C GLN A 291 18.83 1.30 -3.00
N PHE A 292 19.37 1.05 -4.19
CA PHE A 292 20.74 0.60 -4.41
C PHE A 292 21.76 1.63 -3.92
N MET A 293 21.54 2.92 -4.19
CA MET A 293 22.41 3.98 -3.67
C MET A 293 22.40 4.04 -2.15
N GLN A 294 21.24 3.86 -1.52
CA GLN A 294 21.12 3.78 -0.06
C GLN A 294 21.84 2.56 0.50
N LEU A 295 21.69 1.40 -0.14
CA LEU A 295 22.40 0.18 0.22
C LEU A 295 23.93 0.34 0.10
N CYS A 296 24.42 1.04 -0.93
CA CYS A 296 25.84 1.37 -1.05
C CYS A 296 26.34 2.21 0.14
N MET A 297 25.58 3.23 0.55
CA MET A 297 25.93 4.03 1.74
C MET A 297 25.94 3.19 3.01
N GLN A 298 24.96 2.31 3.19
CA GLN A 298 24.91 1.39 4.32
C GLN A 298 26.12 0.45 4.33
N ASN A 299 26.46 -0.15 3.18
CA ASN A 299 27.62 -1.03 3.05
C ASN A 299 28.95 -0.31 3.41
N VAL A 300 29.11 0.97 3.05
CA VAL A 300 30.29 1.76 3.46
C VAL A 300 30.30 2.00 4.97
N THR A 301 29.13 2.30 5.53
CA THR A 301 28.99 2.55 6.97
C THR A 301 29.26 1.28 7.78
N ASP A 302 28.88 0.11 7.26
CA ASP A 302 29.10 -1.18 7.91
C ASP A 302 30.57 -1.52 8.13
N VAL A 303 31.49 -0.99 7.32
CA VAL A 303 32.93 -1.26 7.47
C VAL A 303 33.44 -0.85 8.85
N TRP A 304 33.18 0.39 9.26
CA TRP A 304 33.64 0.87 10.57
C TRP A 304 32.70 0.42 11.69
N ARG A 305 31.40 0.24 11.42
CA ARG A 305 30.44 -0.26 12.41
C ARG A 305 30.77 -1.66 12.88
N LYS A 306 31.20 -2.56 12.00
CA LYS A 306 31.66 -3.91 12.37
C LYS A 306 32.86 -3.87 13.31
N VAL A 307 33.83 -2.98 13.05
CA VAL A 307 35.00 -2.79 13.93
C VAL A 307 34.54 -2.27 15.29
N ALA A 308 33.75 -1.20 15.32
CA ALA A 308 33.23 -0.63 16.56
C ALA A 308 32.38 -1.64 17.35
N PHE A 309 31.57 -2.45 16.67
CA PHE A 309 30.77 -3.50 17.31
C PHE A 309 31.65 -4.57 17.95
N ASN A 310 32.71 -5.02 17.26
CA ASN A 310 33.69 -5.94 17.82
C ASN A 310 34.45 -5.33 19.01
N ASP A 311 34.81 -4.05 18.94
CA ASP A 311 35.44 -3.33 20.05
C ASP A 311 34.51 -3.29 21.27
N ILE A 312 33.21 -3.05 21.07
CA ILE A 312 32.21 -3.10 22.15
C ILE A 312 32.12 -4.51 22.74
N LEU A 313 32.02 -5.55 21.90
CA LEU A 313 31.92 -6.94 22.35
C LEU A 313 33.17 -7.42 23.10
N THR A 314 34.33 -6.88 22.76
CA THR A 314 35.62 -7.21 23.40
C THR A 314 35.95 -6.27 24.56
N SER A 315 35.30 -5.12 24.66
CA SER A 315 35.42 -4.21 25.79
C SER A 315 34.88 -4.90 27.04
N ARG A 316 35.73 -5.00 28.07
CA ARG A 316 35.27 -5.42 29.39
C ARG A 316 34.47 -4.26 29.98
N ALA A 317 33.14 -4.40 30.00
CA ALA A 317 32.27 -3.60 30.85
C ALA A 317 32.59 -3.85 32.33
#